data_AF-A0A536IL63-F1
#
_entry.id   AF-A0A536IL63-F1
#
_cell.length_a   1.000
_cell.length_b   1.000
_cell.length_c   1.000
_cell.angle_alpha   90.00
_cell.angle_beta   90.00
_cell.angle_gamma   90.00
#
_symmetry.space_group_name_H-M   'P 1'
#
loop_
_entity.id
_entity.type
_entity.pdbx_description
1 polymer ?
#
loop_
_entity_poly.entity_id
_entity_poly.type
_entity_poly.pdbx_seq_one_letter_code
_entity_poly.pdbx_strand_id
1 'polypeptide(L)'
;MRRFFFSREGEGGQAVVLIAITTLAMMMVVGLAIDAGQLYAARRTMQEAADAAAYAGAVVLYQQGTSCCNQTAAFNAATNDATLNGFTDATNGVTVTIRQPLQAPYNTNKYVEVIMSQNVRTALVPAEAGLSFVQVRAIAGSDPLNNQYAIMALDRGSTPCAFTDQPTGEIHLSGGGILVNSSAGALATGGNCPAGGSGAANNTILGANFTITCPAINPCSIDVVGGSASVWPPADPANNYNGINLDAPPQADPFAGYPPPGSSYLDDSGAAQPLQTNPSRIGAGSDTYRQGIYTSTLSGHKLCHGIYILEKGFDGDLDIDTTTDDPDRPGHTCDGRVFLYNTMSGFPGSTGTCHEINIAGNHPVHLLPPSSGTYQGMLLYQDKNCTQNVIFSGSSLTFDVGGTLYVPNAGVQLNGHATVTGGQIVAKTVDTQNGVVTVSFDPTNAASPILPRLTK
;
A
#
# COMPACT_ATOMS: atom_id res chain seq x y z
N MET A 1 -44.43 -55.03 -68.61
CA MET A 1 -43.62 -54.62 -67.44
C MET A 1 -44.55 -54.17 -66.32
N ARG A 2 -44.84 -55.03 -65.34
CA ARG A 2 -45.69 -54.70 -64.18
C ARG A 2 -44.80 -54.08 -63.08
N ARG A 3 -45.07 -52.82 -62.73
CA ARG A 3 -44.44 -52.12 -61.60
C ARG A 3 -44.92 -52.73 -60.28
N PHE A 4 -43.98 -53.22 -59.47
CA PHE A 4 -44.19 -53.55 -58.07
C PHE A 4 -44.33 -52.25 -57.26
N PHE A 5 -45.50 -52.03 -56.67
CA PHE A 5 -45.65 -51.12 -55.53
C PHE A 5 -45.41 -51.93 -54.26
N PHE A 6 -44.44 -51.51 -53.46
CA PHE A 6 -44.23 -52.03 -52.11
C PHE A 6 -45.43 -51.66 -51.24
N SER A 7 -46.19 -52.67 -50.82
CA SER A 7 -47.12 -52.57 -49.70
C SER A 7 -46.34 -52.82 -48.40
N ARG A 8 -46.47 -51.93 -47.41
CA ARG A 8 -45.91 -52.11 -46.06
C ARG A 8 -46.74 -51.32 -45.03
N GLU A 9 -47.96 -51.78 -44.78
CA GLU A 9 -48.92 -51.16 -43.83
C GLU A 9 -48.72 -51.63 -42.36
N GLY A 10 -47.47 -51.87 -41.92
CA GLY A 10 -47.16 -52.38 -40.57
C GLY A 10 -46.37 -51.45 -39.64
N GLU A 11 -45.88 -50.30 -40.11
CA GLU A 11 -44.84 -49.53 -39.37
C GLU A 11 -45.35 -48.24 -38.69
N GLY A 12 -46.60 -47.83 -38.93
CA GLY A 12 -47.17 -46.59 -38.38
C GLY A 12 -47.40 -46.61 -36.85
N GLY A 13 -47.73 -47.78 -36.28
CA GLY A 13 -47.94 -47.91 -34.83
C GLY A 13 -46.64 -47.92 -34.02
N GLN A 14 -45.59 -48.56 -34.55
CA GLN A 14 -44.28 -48.63 -33.89
C GLN A 14 -43.57 -47.27 -33.92
N ALA A 15 -43.72 -46.49 -35.00
CA ALA A 15 -43.14 -45.17 -35.11
C ALA A 15 -43.67 -44.22 -34.02
N VAL A 16 -44.96 -44.24 -33.71
CA VAL A 16 -45.56 -43.39 -32.66
C VAL A 16 -45.00 -43.73 -31.28
N VAL A 17 -44.82 -45.02 -30.96
CA VAL A 17 -44.23 -45.46 -29.69
C VAL A 17 -42.76 -45.03 -29.58
N LEU A 18 -41.99 -45.16 -30.66
CA LEU A 18 -40.59 -44.75 -30.68
C LEU A 18 -40.45 -43.22 -30.51
N ILE A 19 -41.30 -42.44 -31.17
CA ILE A 19 -41.34 -40.98 -31.03
C ILE A 19 -41.74 -40.57 -29.62
N ALA A 20 -42.72 -41.23 -29.00
CA ALA A 20 -43.11 -40.96 -27.62
C ALA A 20 -41.98 -41.22 -26.61
N ILE A 21 -41.24 -42.33 -26.77
CA ILE A 21 -40.11 -42.67 -25.89
C ILE A 21 -38.94 -41.70 -26.08
N THR A 22 -38.61 -41.36 -27.32
CA THR A 22 -37.49 -40.45 -27.64
C THR A 22 -37.77 -39.01 -27.22
N THR A 23 -39.00 -38.52 -27.38
CA THR A 23 -39.41 -37.20 -26.88
C THR A 23 -39.38 -37.13 -25.35
N LEU A 24 -39.84 -38.18 -24.66
CA LEU A 24 -39.74 -38.27 -23.20
C LEU A 24 -38.27 -38.31 -22.74
N ALA A 25 -37.41 -39.06 -23.42
CA ALA A 25 -35.98 -39.11 -23.15
C ALA A 25 -35.31 -37.74 -23.33
N MET A 26 -35.64 -37.01 -24.39
CA MET A 26 -35.15 -35.65 -24.62
C MET A 26 -35.61 -34.66 -23.54
N MET A 27 -36.87 -34.77 -23.07
CA MET A 27 -37.37 -33.93 -21.97
C MET A 27 -36.62 -34.18 -20.66
N MET A 28 -36.26 -35.43 -20.35
CA MET A 28 -35.45 -35.75 -19.17
C MET A 28 -34.04 -35.13 -19.27
N VAL A 29 -33.41 -35.17 -20.44
CA VAL A 29 -32.09 -34.56 -20.66
C VAL A 29 -32.15 -33.03 -20.51
N VAL A 30 -33.21 -32.39 -21.04
CA VAL A 30 -33.43 -30.94 -20.85
C VAL A 30 -33.66 -30.60 -19.38
N GLY A 31 -34.44 -31.41 -18.65
CA GLY A 31 -34.65 -31.24 -17.21
C GLY A 31 -33.34 -31.28 -16.42
N LEU A 32 -32.50 -32.28 -16.69
CA LEU A 32 -31.17 -32.40 -16.08
C LEU A 32 -30.26 -31.21 -16.43
N ALA A 33 -30.29 -30.74 -17.67
CA ALA A 33 -29.50 -29.58 -18.09
C ALA A 33 -29.90 -28.30 -17.35
N ILE A 34 -31.20 -28.09 -17.13
CA ILE A 34 -31.72 -26.94 -16.37
C ILE A 34 -31.31 -27.05 -14.90
N ASP A 35 -31.48 -28.21 -14.28
CA ASP A 35 -31.13 -28.45 -12.87
C ASP A 35 -29.61 -28.26 -12.64
N ALA A 36 -28.77 -28.79 -13.53
CA ALA A 36 -27.33 -28.57 -13.51
C ALA A 36 -26.98 -27.08 -13.70
N GLY A 37 -27.69 -26.37 -14.59
CA GLY A 37 -27.55 -24.94 -14.79
C GLY A 37 -27.86 -24.12 -13.54
N GLN A 38 -28.94 -24.47 -12.84
CA GLN A 38 -29.33 -23.82 -11.57
C GLN A 38 -28.30 -24.06 -10.46
N LEU A 39 -27.80 -25.29 -10.32
CA LEU A 39 -26.74 -25.61 -9.35
C LEU A 39 -25.45 -24.87 -9.65
N TYR A 40 -25.05 -24.80 -10.93
CA TYR A 40 -23.86 -24.08 -11.34
C TYR A 40 -23.98 -22.57 -11.08
N ALA A 41 -25.14 -21.98 -11.39
CA ALA A 41 -25.42 -20.58 -11.11
C ALA A 41 -25.36 -20.28 -9.60
N ALA A 42 -26.01 -21.11 -8.78
CA ALA A 42 -26.00 -20.97 -7.32
C ALA A 42 -24.58 -21.07 -6.74
N ARG A 43 -23.78 -22.04 -7.22
CA ARG A 43 -22.38 -22.18 -6.81
C ARG A 43 -21.55 -20.95 -7.16
N ARG A 44 -21.74 -20.38 -8.34
CA ARG A 44 -21.03 -19.17 -8.78
C ARG A 44 -21.36 -17.97 -7.90
N THR A 45 -22.64 -17.70 -7.67
CA THR A 45 -23.07 -16.58 -6.82
C THR A 45 -22.59 -16.76 -5.38
N MET A 46 -22.60 -17.99 -4.85
CA MET A 46 -22.03 -18.29 -3.53
C MET A 46 -20.53 -18.05 -3.47
N GLN A 47 -19.77 -18.45 -4.50
CA GLN A 47 -18.32 -18.24 -4.51
C GLN A 47 -17.99 -16.74 -4.57
N GLU A 48 -18.69 -15.98 -5.42
CA GLU A 48 -18.52 -14.52 -5.51
C GLU A 48 -18.79 -13.84 -4.16
N ALA A 49 -19.84 -14.25 -3.44
CA ALA A 49 -20.14 -13.75 -2.09
C ALA A 49 -19.11 -14.19 -1.03
N ALA A 50 -18.61 -15.43 -1.10
CA ALA A 50 -17.59 -15.93 -0.18
C ALA A 50 -16.25 -15.20 -0.38
N ASP A 51 -15.86 -14.92 -1.62
CA ASP A 51 -14.64 -14.19 -1.96
C ASP A 51 -14.75 -12.72 -1.50
N ALA A 52 -15.90 -12.08 -1.69
CA ALA A 52 -16.17 -10.72 -1.18
C ALA A 52 -16.16 -10.65 0.36
N ALA A 53 -16.80 -11.61 1.03
CA ALA A 53 -16.80 -11.68 2.48
C ALA A 53 -15.40 -11.92 3.06
N ALA A 54 -14.61 -12.80 2.44
CA ALA A 54 -13.23 -13.02 2.83
C ALA A 54 -12.40 -11.74 2.64
N TYR A 55 -12.57 -11.04 1.51
CA TYR A 55 -11.95 -9.75 1.22
C TYR A 55 -12.26 -8.70 2.30
N ALA A 56 -13.53 -8.53 2.66
CA ALA A 56 -13.95 -7.56 3.67
C ALA A 56 -13.29 -7.84 5.04
N GLY A 57 -13.21 -9.11 5.45
CA GLY A 57 -12.51 -9.51 6.65
C GLY A 57 -11.01 -9.21 6.60
N ALA A 58 -10.35 -9.51 5.48
CA ALA A 58 -8.93 -9.22 5.28
C ALA A 58 -8.62 -7.71 5.35
N VAL A 59 -9.45 -6.85 4.77
CA VAL A 59 -9.27 -5.39 4.85
C VAL A 59 -9.34 -4.88 6.28
N VAL A 60 -10.21 -5.45 7.13
CA VAL A 60 -10.30 -5.03 8.53
C VAL A 60 -9.13 -5.56 9.37
N LEU A 61 -8.63 -6.77 9.09
CA LEU A 61 -7.36 -7.24 9.68
C LEU A 61 -6.21 -6.29 9.37
N TYR A 62 -6.22 -5.72 8.17
CA TYR A 62 -5.20 -4.79 7.73
C TYR A 62 -5.21 -3.45 8.45
N GLN A 63 -6.38 -2.82 8.55
CA GLN A 63 -6.55 -1.45 9.07
C GLN A 63 -6.15 -1.30 10.55
N GLN A 64 -5.93 -2.39 11.27
CA GLN A 64 -5.62 -2.39 12.71
C GLN A 64 -4.12 -2.50 13.04
N GLY A 65 -3.25 -2.65 12.04
CA GLY A 65 -1.79 -2.60 12.22
C GLY A 65 -1.18 -3.75 13.04
N THR A 66 0.01 -3.53 13.62
CA THR A 66 0.81 -4.50 14.40
C THR A 66 0.26 -4.81 15.79
N SER A 67 -0.76 -4.07 16.24
CA SER A 67 -1.46 -4.32 17.50
C SER A 67 -2.50 -5.40 17.31
N CYS A 68 -2.09 -6.67 17.29
CA CYS A 68 -2.92 -7.88 17.48
C CYS A 68 -4.34 -7.80 16.87
N CYS A 69 -4.46 -8.41 15.68
CA CYS A 69 -5.68 -8.74 14.95
C CYS A 69 -6.91 -8.93 15.85
N ASN A 70 -7.80 -7.92 15.94
CA ASN A 70 -9.13 -8.14 16.49
C ASN A 70 -9.91 -8.97 15.47
N GLN A 71 -9.67 -10.29 15.55
CA GLN A 71 -10.25 -11.27 14.67
C GLN A 71 -11.79 -11.20 14.71
N THR A 72 -12.36 -10.77 15.84
CA THR A 72 -13.79 -10.51 15.98
C THR A 72 -14.26 -9.37 15.07
N ALA A 73 -13.53 -8.26 14.96
CA ALA A 73 -13.89 -7.16 14.05
C ALA A 73 -13.81 -7.61 12.58
N ALA A 74 -12.78 -8.36 12.22
CA ALA A 74 -12.64 -8.93 10.87
C ALA A 74 -13.73 -9.95 10.54
N PHE A 75 -14.09 -10.81 11.49
CA PHE A 75 -15.18 -11.78 11.34
C PHE A 75 -16.54 -11.09 11.24
N ASN A 76 -16.76 -10.02 12.00
CA ASN A 76 -17.98 -9.22 11.90
C ASN A 76 -18.09 -8.53 10.53
N ALA A 77 -16.99 -7.99 10.00
CA ALA A 77 -16.96 -7.37 8.68
C ALA A 77 -17.26 -8.40 7.57
N ALA A 78 -16.62 -9.58 7.62
CA ALA A 78 -16.90 -10.68 6.71
C ALA A 78 -18.36 -11.16 6.82
N THR A 79 -18.92 -11.20 8.03
CA THR A 79 -20.33 -11.58 8.25
C THR A 79 -21.27 -10.55 7.64
N ASN A 80 -21.03 -9.26 7.88
CA ASN A 80 -21.82 -8.18 7.32
C ASN A 80 -21.80 -8.20 5.79
N ASP A 81 -20.62 -8.39 5.18
CA ASP A 81 -20.50 -8.46 3.72
C ASP A 81 -21.21 -9.70 3.13
N ALA A 82 -21.11 -10.87 3.79
CA ALA A 82 -21.88 -12.05 3.42
C ALA A 82 -23.41 -11.77 3.44
N THR A 83 -23.90 -11.08 4.47
CA THR A 83 -25.33 -10.72 4.57
C THR A 83 -25.77 -9.72 3.50
N LEU A 84 -24.91 -8.74 3.15
CA LEU A 84 -25.16 -7.79 2.06
C LEU A 84 -25.26 -8.49 0.71
N ASN A 85 -24.48 -9.55 0.50
CA ASN A 85 -24.53 -10.39 -0.70
C ASN A 85 -25.68 -11.43 -0.67
N GLY A 86 -26.59 -11.35 0.30
CA GLY A 86 -27.79 -12.20 0.38
C GLY A 86 -27.58 -13.55 1.09
N PHE A 87 -26.41 -13.79 1.69
CA PHE A 87 -26.08 -15.01 2.40
C PHE A 87 -26.04 -14.75 3.91
N THR A 88 -27.22 -14.80 4.53
CA THR A 88 -27.36 -14.69 6.00
C THR A 88 -27.32 -16.08 6.63
N ASP A 89 -26.51 -16.24 7.67
CA ASP A 89 -26.39 -17.52 8.39
C ASP A 89 -27.73 -17.99 8.95
N ALA A 90 -27.92 -19.31 9.00
CA ALA A 90 -29.13 -20.00 9.45
C ALA A 90 -30.45 -19.57 8.76
N THR A 91 -30.37 -18.88 7.62
CA THR A 91 -31.54 -18.38 6.87
C THR A 91 -31.66 -19.11 5.53
N ASN A 92 -32.88 -19.53 5.14
CA ASN A 92 -33.12 -20.20 3.85
C ASN A 92 -32.22 -21.42 3.55
N GLY A 93 -31.79 -22.15 4.58
CA GLY A 93 -30.89 -23.29 4.43
C GLY A 93 -29.46 -22.92 4.03
N VAL A 94 -29.06 -21.66 4.28
CA VAL A 94 -27.69 -21.16 4.16
C VAL A 94 -26.98 -21.30 5.52
N THR A 95 -25.75 -21.77 5.49
CA THR A 95 -24.81 -21.73 6.62
C THR A 95 -23.59 -20.92 6.21
N VAL A 96 -23.18 -19.95 7.03
CA VAL A 96 -21.97 -19.14 6.83
C VAL A 96 -21.04 -19.35 8.02
N THR A 97 -19.92 -20.01 7.80
CA THR A 97 -18.86 -20.16 8.82
C THR A 97 -17.68 -19.29 8.45
N ILE A 98 -17.34 -18.36 9.34
CA ILE A 98 -16.17 -17.50 9.23
C ILE A 98 -15.20 -17.86 10.35
N ARG A 99 -13.94 -18.13 10.00
CA ARG A 99 -12.91 -18.51 10.97
C ARG A 99 -11.52 -18.23 10.44
N GLN A 100 -10.50 -18.48 11.27
CA GLN A 100 -9.12 -18.55 10.80
C GLN A 100 -8.89 -19.88 10.06
N PRO A 101 -8.14 -19.90 8.94
CA PRO A 101 -7.80 -21.15 8.28
C PRO A 101 -7.04 -22.10 9.21
N LEU A 102 -7.31 -23.40 9.09
CA LEU A 102 -6.68 -24.41 9.94
C LEU A 102 -5.42 -25.02 9.33
N GLN A 103 -5.17 -24.77 8.03
CA GLN A 103 -4.09 -25.41 7.27
C GLN A 103 -3.00 -24.41 6.91
N ALA A 104 -1.74 -24.84 7.09
CA ALA A 104 -0.58 -24.09 6.62
C ALA A 104 -0.61 -23.97 5.07
N PRO A 105 -0.09 -22.87 4.50
CA PRO A 105 0.62 -21.76 5.17
C PRO A 105 -0.30 -20.66 5.74
N TYR A 106 -1.62 -20.80 5.63
CA TYR A 106 -2.60 -19.74 5.93
C TYR A 106 -3.17 -19.79 7.35
N ASN A 107 -2.61 -20.64 8.22
CA ASN A 107 -3.10 -20.87 9.57
C ASN A 107 -2.65 -19.79 10.58
N THR A 108 -2.53 -18.54 10.14
CA THR A 108 -2.18 -17.39 10.99
C THR A 108 -3.35 -16.42 11.12
N ASN A 109 -3.30 -15.55 12.12
CA ASN A 109 -4.32 -14.51 12.36
C ASN A 109 -4.39 -13.42 11.27
N LYS A 110 -3.55 -13.51 10.24
CA LYS A 110 -3.54 -12.63 9.06
C LYS A 110 -4.55 -13.02 7.98
N TYR A 111 -5.21 -14.17 8.14
CA TYR A 111 -6.10 -14.73 7.14
C TYR A 111 -7.51 -14.95 7.70
N VAL A 112 -8.50 -14.75 6.83
CA VAL A 112 -9.91 -15.06 7.08
C VAL A 112 -10.33 -16.15 6.10
N GLU A 113 -10.92 -17.22 6.62
CA GLU A 113 -11.57 -18.28 5.87
C GLU A 113 -13.08 -18.12 5.96
N VAL A 114 -13.75 -18.11 4.81
CA VAL A 114 -15.20 -18.09 4.69
C VAL A 114 -15.65 -19.37 4.01
N ILE A 115 -16.54 -20.10 4.66
CA ILE A 115 -17.19 -21.29 4.12
C ILE A 115 -18.69 -21.02 4.11
N MET A 116 -19.26 -21.05 2.92
CA MET A 116 -20.71 -20.95 2.74
C MET A 116 -21.23 -22.27 2.23
N SER A 117 -22.40 -22.67 2.71
CA SER A 117 -23.13 -23.79 2.16
C SER A 117 -24.61 -23.49 2.05
N GLN A 118 -25.24 -23.95 0.97
CA GLN A 118 -26.67 -23.79 0.75
C GLN A 118 -27.28 -25.06 0.16
N ASN A 119 -28.50 -25.33 0.59
CA ASN A 119 -29.35 -26.35 0.00
C ASN A 119 -30.16 -25.76 -1.17
N VAL A 120 -29.84 -26.16 -2.41
CA VAL A 120 -30.52 -25.70 -3.62
C VAL A 120 -31.62 -26.68 -4.01
N ARG A 121 -32.81 -26.17 -4.35
CA ARG A 121 -33.90 -26.96 -4.92
C ARG A 121 -33.76 -26.99 -6.44
N THR A 122 -33.59 -28.18 -7.00
CA THR A 122 -33.70 -28.45 -8.43
C THR A 122 -35.17 -28.67 -8.81
N ALA A 123 -35.56 -28.32 -10.03
CA ALA A 123 -36.97 -28.16 -10.41
C ALA A 123 -37.54 -29.34 -11.21
N LEU A 124 -36.71 -30.11 -11.93
CA LEU A 124 -37.20 -30.97 -13.02
C LEU A 124 -36.88 -32.47 -12.90
N VAL A 125 -35.95 -32.88 -12.03
CA VAL A 125 -35.68 -34.31 -11.76
C VAL A 125 -36.36 -34.76 -10.44
N PRO A 126 -37.46 -35.56 -10.49
CA PRO A 126 -38.22 -35.94 -9.29
C PRO A 126 -37.53 -37.00 -8.42
N ALA A 127 -36.55 -37.74 -8.97
CA ALA A 127 -35.92 -38.86 -8.29
C ALA A 127 -34.90 -38.43 -7.21
N GLU A 128 -34.42 -37.19 -7.27
CA GLU A 128 -33.60 -36.55 -6.22
C GLU A 128 -34.15 -35.17 -5.87
N ALA A 129 -35.44 -35.10 -5.50
CA ALA A 129 -36.00 -33.97 -4.75
C ALA A 129 -35.37 -33.80 -3.33
N GLY A 130 -34.16 -34.34 -3.13
CA GLY A 130 -33.29 -34.09 -2.00
C GLY A 130 -32.51 -32.83 -2.27
N LEU A 131 -32.48 -31.96 -1.27
CA LEU A 131 -31.67 -30.75 -1.24
C LEU A 131 -30.27 -31.02 -1.79
N SER A 132 -29.94 -30.42 -2.93
CA SER A 132 -28.59 -30.52 -3.49
C SER A 132 -27.70 -29.58 -2.70
N PHE A 133 -26.73 -30.15 -1.97
CA PHE A 133 -25.83 -29.42 -1.10
C PHE A 133 -24.70 -28.80 -1.92
N VAL A 134 -24.60 -27.47 -1.90
CA VAL A 134 -23.49 -26.73 -2.50
C VAL A 134 -22.67 -26.13 -1.38
N GLN A 135 -21.35 -26.31 -1.45
CA GLN A 135 -20.40 -25.68 -0.54
C GLN A 135 -19.32 -24.95 -1.34
N VAL A 136 -18.95 -23.78 -0.85
CA VAL A 136 -17.86 -22.96 -1.36
C VAL A 136 -16.92 -22.59 -0.22
N ARG A 137 -15.67 -22.29 -0.57
CA ARG A 137 -14.63 -21.90 0.37
C ARG A 137 -13.79 -20.79 -0.24
N ALA A 138 -13.58 -19.75 0.54
CA ALA A 138 -12.71 -18.62 0.22
C ALA A 138 -11.72 -18.40 1.37
N ILE A 139 -10.50 -18.02 1.03
CA ILE A 139 -9.50 -17.53 1.99
C ILE A 139 -8.98 -16.21 1.46
N ALA A 140 -8.90 -15.21 2.32
CA ALA A 140 -8.21 -13.97 2.02
C ALA A 140 -7.32 -13.58 3.21
N GLY A 141 -6.08 -13.21 2.90
CA GLY A 141 -5.19 -12.51 3.80
C GLY A 141 -4.98 -11.08 3.33
N SER A 142 -4.48 -10.27 4.25
CA SER A 142 -4.00 -8.93 3.94
C SER A 142 -2.56 -8.81 4.40
N ASP A 143 -1.70 -8.36 3.49
CA ASP A 143 -0.37 -7.88 3.82
C ASP A 143 -0.30 -6.38 3.50
N PRO A 144 0.69 -5.66 4.06
CA PRO A 144 0.98 -4.30 3.62
C PRO A 144 1.25 -4.23 2.13
N LEU A 145 0.52 -3.35 1.45
CA LEU A 145 0.78 -3.04 0.05
C LEU A 145 2.19 -2.43 -0.03
N ASN A 146 3.10 -3.16 -0.68
CA ASN A 146 4.42 -2.72 -1.15
C ASN A 146 5.58 -2.51 -0.15
N ASN A 147 5.74 -3.42 0.81
CA ASN A 147 6.88 -3.44 1.71
C ASN A 147 8.23 -3.88 1.08
N GLN A 148 8.49 -3.57 -0.19
CA GLN A 148 9.67 -4.02 -0.93
C GLN A 148 10.37 -2.91 -1.71
N TYR A 149 9.85 -1.67 -1.71
CA TYR A 149 10.52 -0.54 -2.36
C TYR A 149 11.12 0.38 -1.31
N ALA A 150 12.42 0.62 -1.36
CA ALA A 150 13.10 1.62 -0.55
C ALA A 150 12.75 3.04 -1.03
N ILE A 151 12.51 3.19 -2.35
CA ILE A 151 12.15 4.45 -2.99
C ILE A 151 10.95 4.25 -3.90
N MET A 152 9.97 5.16 -3.82
CA MET A 152 8.82 5.19 -4.73
C MET A 152 8.62 6.59 -5.31
N ALA A 153 8.64 6.67 -6.64
CA ALA A 153 8.10 7.80 -7.38
C ALA A 153 6.64 7.50 -7.74
N LEU A 154 5.71 8.16 -7.05
CA LEU A 154 4.27 7.86 -7.06
C LEU A 154 3.51 8.36 -8.28
N ASP A 155 4.08 9.29 -9.07
CA ASP A 155 3.36 9.90 -10.19
C ASP A 155 2.85 8.83 -11.17
N ARG A 156 1.52 8.64 -11.22
CA ARG A 156 0.85 7.70 -12.14
C ARG A 156 0.55 8.31 -13.51
N GLY A 157 0.84 9.59 -13.68
CA GLY A 157 0.67 10.28 -14.93
C GLY A 157 1.68 9.82 -15.98
N SER A 158 1.69 10.54 -17.10
CA SER A 158 2.75 10.46 -18.09
C SER A 158 3.72 11.61 -17.85
N THR A 159 4.20 11.75 -16.60
CA THR A 159 5.15 12.79 -16.20
C THR A 159 6.56 12.30 -16.44
N PRO A 160 7.33 12.93 -17.34
CA PRO A 160 8.72 12.57 -17.51
C PRO A 160 9.54 12.93 -16.28
N CYS A 161 10.68 12.27 -16.09
CA CYS A 161 11.59 12.54 -14.97
C CYS A 161 10.95 12.27 -13.59
N ALA A 162 10.10 11.26 -13.49
CA ALA A 162 9.47 10.88 -12.21
C ALA A 162 10.51 10.35 -11.21
N PHE A 163 11.53 9.65 -11.69
CA PHE A 163 12.73 9.31 -10.95
C PHE A 163 13.95 9.70 -11.77
N THR A 164 14.85 10.53 -11.24
CA THR A 164 16.07 10.95 -11.94
C THR A 164 17.27 11.03 -11.02
N ASP A 165 18.44 10.91 -11.64
CA ASP A 165 19.75 11.23 -11.09
C ASP A 165 20.54 12.02 -12.14
N GLN A 166 21.78 12.40 -11.82
CA GLN A 166 22.72 13.03 -12.74
C GLN A 166 24.00 12.17 -12.87
N PRO A 167 24.86 12.39 -13.89
CA PRO A 167 25.93 11.46 -14.27
C PRO A 167 26.94 11.05 -13.20
N THR A 168 27.10 11.83 -12.11
CA THR A 168 28.00 11.50 -11.00
C THR A 168 27.27 11.14 -9.71
N GLY A 169 25.94 10.98 -9.74
CA GLY A 169 25.18 10.51 -8.59
C GLY A 169 25.54 9.07 -8.24
N GLU A 170 25.35 8.71 -6.98
CA GLU A 170 25.52 7.34 -6.48
C GLU A 170 24.28 6.95 -5.68
N ILE A 171 23.78 5.73 -5.88
CA ILE A 171 22.63 5.21 -5.14
C ILE A 171 22.97 3.85 -4.52
N HIS A 172 22.94 3.79 -3.20
CA HIS A 172 23.16 2.58 -2.43
C HIS A 172 21.86 2.18 -1.72
N LEU A 173 21.20 1.14 -2.21
CA LEU A 173 19.98 0.61 -1.60
C LEU A 173 20.26 -0.73 -0.91
N SER A 174 19.72 -0.89 0.29
CA SER A 174 19.60 -2.20 0.93
C SER A 174 18.17 -2.42 1.41
N GLY A 175 17.72 -3.67 1.44
CA GLY A 175 16.40 -4.04 1.99
C GLY A 175 15.21 -3.88 1.05
N GLY A 176 15.30 -3.05 0.01
CA GLY A 176 14.22 -2.81 -0.95
C GLY A 176 14.69 -2.23 -2.29
N GLY A 177 13.83 -2.32 -3.30
CA GLY A 177 14.04 -1.85 -4.66
C GLY A 177 13.47 -0.46 -4.92
N ILE A 178 13.17 -0.15 -6.18
CA ILE A 178 12.64 1.15 -6.61
C ILE A 178 11.34 0.95 -7.38
N LEU A 179 10.32 1.74 -7.08
CA LEU A 179 9.12 1.84 -7.90
C LEU A 179 9.13 3.19 -8.65
N VAL A 180 8.93 3.13 -9.96
CA VAL A 180 8.64 4.30 -10.78
C VAL A 180 7.26 4.13 -11.41
N ASN A 181 6.28 4.83 -10.87
CA ASN A 181 4.88 4.65 -11.23
C ASN A 181 4.46 5.39 -12.50
N SER A 182 5.34 6.22 -13.06
CA SER A 182 5.06 7.04 -14.23
C SER A 182 5.08 6.20 -15.50
N SER A 183 4.07 6.41 -16.33
CA SER A 183 3.93 5.80 -17.66
C SER A 183 4.67 6.57 -18.76
N ALA A 184 5.32 7.69 -18.42
CA ALA A 184 6.07 8.48 -19.39
C ALA A 184 7.17 7.65 -20.04
N GLY A 185 7.23 7.72 -21.38
CA GLY A 185 8.40 7.28 -22.10
C GLY A 185 9.59 8.21 -21.85
N ALA A 186 10.79 7.75 -22.21
CA ALA A 186 12.02 8.50 -22.13
C ALA A 186 11.90 9.79 -22.93
N LEU A 187 12.41 10.89 -22.36
CA LEU A 187 12.64 12.09 -23.16
C LEU A 187 13.52 11.69 -24.36
N ALA A 188 13.21 12.23 -25.53
CA ALA A 188 14.08 12.10 -26.69
C ALA A 188 15.48 12.59 -26.32
N THR A 189 16.52 11.97 -26.90
CA THR A 189 17.92 12.30 -26.64
C THR A 189 18.14 13.82 -26.67
N GLY A 190 18.48 14.42 -25.53
CA GLY A 190 18.70 15.87 -25.39
C GLY A 190 17.49 16.68 -24.92
N GLY A 191 16.38 16.06 -24.52
CA GLY A 191 15.37 16.71 -23.69
C GLY A 191 15.96 17.09 -22.33
N ASN A 192 15.39 18.02 -21.57
CA ASN A 192 15.89 18.37 -20.22
C ASN A 192 14.79 18.15 -19.18
N CYS A 193 15.14 17.54 -18.05
CA CYS A 193 14.30 17.57 -16.86
C CYS A 193 14.35 18.98 -16.25
N PRO A 194 13.28 19.50 -15.62
CA PRO A 194 13.25 20.84 -15.02
C PRO A 194 14.39 21.11 -14.01
N ALA A 195 14.95 20.07 -13.39
CA ALA A 195 16.08 20.13 -12.47
C ALA A 195 17.48 20.00 -13.12
N GLY A 196 17.58 20.13 -14.46
CA GLY A 196 18.86 20.20 -15.17
C GLY A 196 19.47 18.86 -15.60
N GLY A 197 18.75 17.75 -15.47
CA GLY A 197 19.17 16.45 -16.01
C GLY A 197 18.99 16.34 -17.53
N SER A 198 19.91 15.65 -18.21
CA SER A 198 19.73 15.25 -19.61
C SER A 198 18.66 14.17 -19.71
N GLY A 199 17.64 14.45 -20.50
CA GLY A 199 16.42 13.71 -20.68
C GLY A 199 16.66 12.31 -21.19
N ALA A 200 16.54 11.37 -20.27
CA ALA A 200 16.06 10.02 -20.48
C ALA A 200 15.03 9.76 -19.37
N ALA A 201 14.06 8.88 -19.60
CA ALA A 201 13.25 8.40 -18.48
C ALA A 201 14.19 7.67 -17.53
N ASN A 202 13.99 7.87 -16.24
CA ASN A 202 14.37 6.95 -15.18
C ASN A 202 15.84 6.49 -15.19
N ASN A 203 16.75 7.39 -14.83
CA ASN A 203 18.20 7.19 -14.64
C ASN A 203 19.08 7.56 -15.87
N THR A 204 20.07 8.42 -15.62
CA THR A 204 21.05 8.97 -16.58
C THR A 204 22.47 8.44 -16.41
N ILE A 205 22.70 7.55 -15.45
CA ILE A 205 24.01 6.95 -15.20
C ILE A 205 24.11 5.57 -15.84
N LEU A 206 25.26 5.32 -16.46
CA LEU A 206 25.80 3.99 -16.69
C LEU A 206 25.66 3.19 -15.38
N GLY A 207 24.93 2.07 -15.35
CA GLY A 207 24.49 1.37 -14.13
C GLY A 207 25.55 0.89 -13.11
N ALA A 208 26.79 1.38 -13.16
CA ALA A 208 27.90 1.10 -12.25
C ALA A 208 27.82 1.84 -10.89
N ASN A 209 27.07 2.94 -10.78
CA ASN A 209 26.96 3.72 -9.52
C ASN A 209 25.74 3.34 -8.66
N PHE A 210 25.03 2.27 -9.04
CA PHE A 210 23.90 1.74 -8.29
C PHE A 210 24.30 0.42 -7.65
N THR A 211 24.16 0.33 -6.33
CA THR A 211 24.28 -0.96 -5.63
C THR A 211 22.96 -1.23 -4.93
N ILE A 212 22.32 -2.34 -5.26
CA ILE A 212 21.05 -2.77 -4.65
C ILE A 212 21.27 -4.14 -4.02
N THR A 213 21.08 -4.23 -2.71
CA THR A 213 21.17 -5.48 -1.95
C THR A 213 19.83 -5.81 -1.30
N CYS A 214 19.20 -6.90 -1.73
CA CYS A 214 17.90 -7.32 -1.22
C CYS A 214 18.03 -8.44 -0.17
N PRO A 215 17.06 -8.59 0.75
CA PRO A 215 17.00 -9.73 1.66
C PRO A 215 16.77 -11.04 0.89
N ALA A 216 17.46 -12.13 1.28
CA ALA A 216 17.32 -13.43 0.61
C ALA A 216 15.89 -14.00 0.66
N ILE A 217 15.14 -13.68 1.72
CA ILE A 217 13.74 -14.11 1.88
C ILE A 217 12.76 -13.32 1.00
N ASN A 218 13.15 -12.13 0.56
CA ASN A 218 12.33 -11.22 -0.25
C ASN A 218 13.22 -10.51 -1.27
N PRO A 219 13.57 -11.17 -2.39
CA PRO A 219 14.27 -10.53 -3.49
C PRO A 219 13.53 -9.28 -3.96
N CYS A 220 14.27 -8.25 -4.34
CA CYS A 220 13.71 -6.98 -4.77
C CYS A 220 14.07 -6.67 -6.23
N SER A 221 13.29 -5.79 -6.86
CA SER A 221 13.45 -5.37 -8.25
C SER A 221 13.25 -3.86 -8.38
N ILE A 222 13.63 -3.34 -9.54
CA ILE A 222 13.21 -2.02 -9.98
C ILE A 222 11.99 -2.22 -10.88
N ASP A 223 10.87 -1.63 -10.51
CA ASP A 223 9.63 -1.74 -11.28
C ASP A 223 9.27 -0.40 -11.88
N VAL A 224 9.16 -0.36 -13.21
CA VAL A 224 8.88 0.85 -13.98
C VAL A 224 7.64 0.64 -14.80
N VAL A 225 6.66 1.52 -14.65
CA VAL A 225 5.39 1.46 -15.39
C VAL A 225 5.57 1.83 -16.87
N GLY A 226 6.46 2.78 -17.18
CA GLY A 226 6.81 3.14 -18.56
C GLY A 226 7.77 2.15 -19.23
N GLY A 227 7.57 1.86 -20.51
CA GLY A 227 8.33 0.85 -21.27
C GLY A 227 9.59 1.34 -22.02
N SER A 228 10.11 2.53 -21.75
CA SER A 228 11.18 3.14 -22.56
C SER A 228 12.59 2.98 -21.97
N ALA A 229 13.59 3.01 -22.86
CA ALA A 229 15.02 2.87 -22.58
C ALA A 229 15.53 3.77 -21.45
N SER A 230 15.87 3.10 -20.35
CA SER A 230 16.52 3.65 -19.17
C SER A 230 17.73 2.76 -18.86
N VAL A 231 18.85 3.35 -18.43
CA VAL A 231 20.03 2.57 -18.03
C VAL A 231 19.91 2.28 -16.54
N TRP A 232 19.66 1.02 -16.21
CA TRP A 232 19.53 0.55 -14.83
C TRP A 232 20.61 -0.46 -14.50
N PRO A 233 20.94 -0.66 -13.21
CA PRO A 233 21.85 -1.72 -12.81
C PRO A 233 21.30 -3.08 -13.28
N PRO A 234 22.14 -3.95 -13.88
CA PRO A 234 21.73 -5.30 -14.26
C PRO A 234 21.36 -6.10 -13.01
N ALA A 235 20.56 -7.15 -13.18
CA ALA A 235 20.26 -8.09 -12.11
C ALA A 235 21.56 -8.63 -11.47
N ASP A 236 21.55 -8.75 -10.14
CA ASP A 236 22.68 -9.25 -9.37
C ASP A 236 22.20 -10.36 -8.43
N PRO A 237 22.33 -11.64 -8.84
CA PRO A 237 21.94 -12.79 -8.03
C PRO A 237 22.71 -12.89 -6.71
N ALA A 238 23.95 -12.38 -6.62
CA ALA A 238 24.72 -12.41 -5.37
C ALA A 238 24.11 -11.49 -4.31
N ASN A 239 23.41 -10.45 -4.75
CA ASN A 239 22.72 -9.47 -3.93
C ASN A 239 21.20 -9.67 -3.85
N ASN A 240 20.68 -10.81 -4.33
CA ASN A 240 19.23 -11.11 -4.42
C ASN A 240 18.42 -10.02 -5.16
N TYR A 241 19.07 -9.29 -6.08
CA TYR A 241 18.46 -8.25 -6.88
C TYR A 241 18.06 -8.82 -8.24
N ASN A 242 16.77 -8.78 -8.56
CA ASN A 242 16.21 -9.42 -9.75
C ASN A 242 16.32 -8.57 -11.03
N GLY A 243 16.91 -7.38 -10.95
CA GLY A 243 16.99 -6.46 -12.08
C GLY A 243 15.74 -5.59 -12.22
N ILE A 244 15.48 -5.16 -13.46
CA ILE A 244 14.39 -4.27 -13.80
C ILE A 244 13.23 -4.98 -14.49
N ASN A 245 12.01 -4.62 -14.08
CA ASN A 245 10.77 -4.94 -14.78
C ASN A 245 10.23 -3.65 -15.42
N LEU A 246 10.19 -3.64 -16.76
CA LEU A 246 9.53 -2.59 -17.55
C LEU A 246 8.06 -2.96 -17.77
N ASP A 247 7.25 -1.95 -18.09
CA ASP A 247 5.80 -2.10 -18.31
C ASP A 247 5.08 -2.73 -17.10
N ALA A 248 5.59 -2.47 -15.90
CA ALA A 248 4.97 -2.93 -14.66
C ALA A 248 3.56 -2.32 -14.50
N PRO A 249 2.60 -3.03 -13.90
CA PRO A 249 1.28 -2.47 -13.63
C PRO A 249 1.39 -1.26 -12.67
N PRO A 250 0.67 -0.15 -12.94
CA PRO A 250 0.65 0.99 -12.02
C PRO A 250 0.25 0.58 -10.61
N GLN A 251 1.02 1.02 -9.62
CA GLN A 251 0.75 0.76 -8.22
C GLN A 251 -0.09 1.88 -7.62
N ALA A 252 -0.90 1.56 -6.61
CA ALA A 252 -1.56 2.59 -5.80
C ALA A 252 -0.56 3.20 -4.82
N ASP A 253 -0.82 4.44 -4.37
CA ASP A 253 -0.04 5.05 -3.30
C ASP A 253 -0.34 4.34 -1.97
N PRO A 254 0.64 3.64 -1.36
CA PRO A 254 0.46 2.88 -0.12
C PRO A 254 0.03 3.73 1.09
N PHE A 255 0.30 5.03 1.06
CA PHE A 255 0.05 5.96 2.16
C PHE A 255 -1.09 6.96 1.89
N ALA A 256 -1.80 6.86 0.76
CA ALA A 256 -2.89 7.79 0.40
C ALA A 256 -4.02 7.90 1.47
N GLY A 257 -4.15 6.90 2.34
CA GLY A 257 -5.11 6.87 3.45
C GLY A 257 -4.58 7.37 4.80
N TYR A 258 -3.33 7.84 4.91
CA TYR A 258 -2.77 8.30 6.18
C TYR A 258 -3.51 9.51 6.72
N PRO A 259 -3.99 9.49 7.98
CA PRO A 259 -4.71 10.62 8.54
C PRO A 259 -3.74 11.78 8.83
N PRO A 260 -4.04 13.02 8.40
CA PRO A 260 -3.27 14.18 8.86
C PRO A 260 -3.45 14.36 10.38
N PRO A 261 -2.46 14.93 11.10
CA PRO A 261 -2.58 15.17 12.52
C PRO A 261 -3.67 16.21 12.81
N GLY A 262 -4.33 16.07 13.96
CA GLY A 262 -5.20 17.10 14.51
C GLY A 262 -4.43 18.20 15.23
N SER A 263 -5.14 19.14 15.84
CA SER A 263 -4.57 20.20 16.68
C SER A 263 -4.34 19.77 18.14
N SER A 264 -4.29 18.47 18.40
CA SER A 264 -4.13 17.89 19.74
C SER A 264 -3.29 16.62 19.70
N TYR A 265 -2.62 16.31 20.81
CA TYR A 265 -1.90 15.06 21.04
C TYR A 265 -2.52 14.31 22.22
N LEU A 266 -2.22 13.02 22.38
CA LEU A 266 -2.60 12.24 23.56
C LEU A 266 -1.44 12.24 24.57
N ASP A 267 -1.75 12.58 25.82
CA ASP A 267 -0.82 12.40 26.94
C ASP A 267 -0.79 10.94 27.43
N ASP A 268 0.06 10.65 28.43
CA ASP A 268 0.23 9.29 28.96
C ASP A 268 -1.03 8.76 29.67
N SER A 269 -1.98 9.63 30.03
CA SER A 269 -3.28 9.26 30.57
C SER A 269 -4.31 8.93 29.47
N GLY A 270 -3.95 9.14 28.21
CA GLY A 270 -4.83 9.01 27.05
C GLY A 270 -5.76 10.22 26.88
N ALA A 271 -5.55 11.32 27.60
CA ALA A 271 -6.33 12.53 27.45
C ALA A 271 -5.79 13.38 26.29
N ALA A 272 -6.70 13.98 25.53
CA ALA A 272 -6.34 14.87 24.43
C ALA A 272 -5.92 16.25 24.98
N GLN A 273 -4.68 16.64 24.69
CA GLN A 273 -4.11 17.93 25.04
C GLN A 273 -3.90 18.77 23.77
N PRO A 274 -4.16 20.09 23.81
CA PRO A 274 -3.98 20.95 22.65
C PRO A 274 -2.50 21.12 22.31
N LEU A 275 -2.17 21.07 21.02
CA LEU A 275 -0.85 21.49 20.53
C LEU A 275 -0.79 23.02 20.56
N GLN A 276 0.23 23.55 21.25
CA GLN A 276 0.43 25.00 21.35
C GLN A 276 0.96 25.57 20.03
N THR A 277 0.53 26.78 19.68
CA THR A 277 1.08 27.54 18.56
C THR A 277 2.35 28.27 19.00
N ASN A 278 3.46 28.04 18.29
CA ASN A 278 4.80 28.55 18.57
C ASN A 278 5.17 28.41 20.07
N PRO A 279 5.22 27.16 20.59
CA PRO A 279 5.54 26.92 21.99
C PRO A 279 6.92 27.48 22.34
N SER A 280 7.08 27.87 23.59
CA SER A 280 8.39 28.25 24.13
C SER A 280 9.30 27.04 24.25
N ARG A 281 10.61 27.22 24.06
CA ARG A 281 11.62 26.15 24.20
C ARG A 281 11.62 25.52 25.60
N ILE A 282 12.17 24.30 25.72
CA ILE A 282 12.24 23.57 26.99
C ILE A 282 13.36 24.09 27.88
N GLY A 283 13.04 25.02 28.78
CA GLY A 283 13.99 25.52 29.79
C GLY A 283 14.73 26.79 29.34
N ALA A 284 15.10 27.63 30.31
CA ALA A 284 15.79 28.88 30.03
C ALA A 284 17.22 28.61 29.54
N GLY A 285 17.52 29.03 28.30
CA GLY A 285 18.83 28.80 27.67
C GLY A 285 18.99 27.44 26.99
N SER A 286 17.92 26.63 26.93
CA SER A 286 17.90 25.40 26.14
C SER A 286 17.51 25.68 24.69
N ASP A 287 18.16 24.93 23.80
CA ASP A 287 17.91 24.92 22.36
C ASP A 287 16.98 23.77 21.95
N THR A 288 16.13 23.30 22.87
CA THR A 288 15.17 22.22 22.61
C THR A 288 13.77 22.75 22.33
N TYR A 289 13.28 22.49 21.12
CA TYR A 289 11.90 22.72 20.73
C TYR A 289 10.98 21.63 21.27
N ARG A 290 9.73 22.03 21.52
CA ARG A 290 8.64 21.15 21.94
C ARG A 290 7.75 20.79 20.77
N GLN A 291 7.01 19.70 20.88
CA GLN A 291 5.87 19.46 20.01
C GLN A 291 4.91 20.67 19.97
N GLY A 292 4.31 20.95 18.81
CA GLY A 292 3.46 22.12 18.61
C GLY A 292 3.21 22.46 17.15
N ILE A 293 2.51 23.59 16.95
CA ILE A 293 2.22 24.19 15.64
C ILE A 293 3.17 25.36 15.41
N TYR A 294 4.01 25.27 14.39
CA TYR A 294 5.04 26.26 14.06
C TYR A 294 4.62 27.08 12.85
N THR A 295 4.31 28.36 13.08
CA THR A 295 3.91 29.33 12.03
C THR A 295 5.12 30.08 11.44
N SER A 296 6.31 29.78 11.94
CA SER A 296 7.61 30.21 11.45
C SER A 296 8.43 29.01 11.03
N THR A 297 9.42 29.21 10.16
CA THR A 297 10.36 28.16 9.78
C THR A 297 11.05 27.61 11.02
N LEU A 298 10.96 26.31 11.22
CA LEU A 298 11.67 25.62 12.30
C LEU A 298 13.14 25.49 11.90
N SER A 299 14.06 26.01 12.69
CA SER A 299 15.48 25.99 12.33
C SER A 299 16.41 26.05 13.54
N GLY A 300 17.52 25.30 13.49
CA GLY A 300 18.76 25.57 14.21
C GLY A 300 18.92 24.92 15.59
N HIS A 301 18.24 23.82 15.90
CA HIS A 301 18.01 23.41 17.29
C HIS A 301 17.64 21.92 17.43
N LYS A 302 17.52 21.44 18.67
CA LYS A 302 17.13 20.06 19.00
C LYS A 302 15.61 19.92 19.13
N LEU A 303 15.08 18.75 18.83
CA LEU A 303 13.67 18.42 19.00
C LEU A 303 13.50 17.43 20.14
N CYS A 304 12.62 17.76 21.08
CA CYS A 304 12.07 16.75 21.99
C CYS A 304 11.12 15.83 21.24
N HIS A 305 10.57 14.83 21.91
CA HIS A 305 9.63 13.91 21.31
C HIS A 305 8.28 14.58 20.96
N GLY A 306 7.53 14.01 20.02
CA GLY A 306 6.13 14.38 19.75
C GLY A 306 5.83 14.87 18.34
N ILE A 307 4.74 15.64 18.21
CA ILE A 307 4.17 16.07 16.92
C ILE A 307 4.54 17.52 16.61
N TYR A 308 5.13 17.75 15.44
CA TYR A 308 5.58 19.05 14.97
C TYR A 308 4.86 19.39 13.67
N ILE A 309 3.91 20.33 13.74
CA ILE A 309 3.16 20.80 12.58
C ILE A 309 3.85 22.07 12.06
N LEU A 310 4.22 22.08 10.79
CA LEU A 310 5.05 23.11 10.17
C LEU A 310 4.25 23.82 9.08
N GLU A 311 3.90 25.09 9.28
CA GLU A 311 3.23 25.90 8.26
C GLU A 311 4.22 26.57 7.28
N LYS A 312 5.49 26.65 7.70
CA LYS A 312 6.58 27.28 6.93
C LYS A 312 7.79 26.37 6.73
N GLY A 313 7.59 25.05 6.85
CA GLY A 313 8.66 24.06 6.74
C GLY A 313 9.74 24.22 7.80
N PHE A 314 10.91 23.67 7.49
CA PHE A 314 12.11 23.76 8.31
C PHE A 314 13.36 23.96 7.44
N ASP A 315 14.40 24.50 8.03
CA ASP A 315 15.71 24.79 7.41
C ASP A 315 16.81 24.68 8.47
N GLY A 316 18.07 24.54 8.05
CA GLY A 316 19.23 24.48 8.92
C GLY A 316 19.34 23.18 9.72
N ASP A 317 20.08 23.24 10.82
CA ASP A 317 20.35 22.09 11.69
C ASP A 317 19.08 21.67 12.44
N LEU A 318 18.80 20.36 12.45
CA LEU A 318 17.81 19.75 13.33
C LEU A 318 18.40 18.49 13.94
N ASP A 319 18.36 18.38 15.26
CA ASP A 319 18.93 17.22 15.96
C ASP A 319 17.94 16.70 17.01
N ILE A 320 18.17 15.50 17.52
CA ILE A 320 17.36 14.93 18.59
C ILE A 320 17.80 15.47 19.96
N ASP A 321 16.83 15.68 20.85
CA ASP A 321 17.10 15.80 22.28
C ASP A 321 16.72 14.52 22.99
N THR A 322 17.68 13.93 23.71
CA THR A 322 17.50 12.75 24.55
C THR A 322 17.79 13.01 26.03
N THR A 323 17.98 14.28 26.39
CA THR A 323 18.60 14.68 27.67
C THR A 323 17.75 15.64 28.49
N THR A 324 16.92 16.48 27.86
CA THR A 324 16.09 17.44 28.58
C THR A 324 14.81 16.79 29.10
N ASP A 325 14.42 17.10 30.34
CA ASP A 325 13.14 16.67 30.90
C ASP A 325 11.98 17.39 30.19
N ASP A 326 10.95 16.65 29.77
CA ASP A 326 9.77 17.17 29.09
C ASP A 326 8.75 17.77 30.08
N PRO A 327 8.50 19.09 30.03
CA PRO A 327 7.53 19.73 30.93
C PRO A 327 6.08 19.48 30.54
N ASP A 328 5.82 19.02 29.32
CA ASP A 328 4.49 18.62 28.86
C ASP A 328 4.14 17.18 29.30
N ARG A 329 5.15 16.39 29.72
CA ARG A 329 5.01 15.06 30.33
C ARG A 329 5.92 14.90 31.56
N PRO A 330 5.46 15.35 32.75
CA PRO A 330 6.26 15.29 33.97
C PRO A 330 6.78 13.89 34.28
N GLY A 331 8.11 13.77 34.46
CA GLY A 331 8.78 12.50 34.74
C GLY A 331 9.32 11.77 33.51
N HIS A 332 9.12 12.32 32.31
CA HIS A 332 9.70 11.81 31.08
C HIS A 332 10.85 12.73 30.61
N THR A 333 11.96 12.11 30.19
CA THR A 333 13.03 12.79 29.45
C THR A 333 12.71 12.70 27.96
N CYS A 334 13.09 13.72 27.19
CA CYS A 334 13.00 13.69 25.73
C CYS A 334 13.66 12.41 25.18
N ASP A 335 13.11 11.83 24.12
CA ASP A 335 13.68 10.64 23.46
C ASP A 335 14.03 10.89 21.99
N GLY A 336 13.85 12.13 21.52
CA GLY A 336 14.16 12.55 20.15
C GLY A 336 13.18 12.07 19.07
N ARG A 337 12.10 11.36 19.42
CA ARG A 337 11.19 10.77 18.43
C ARG A 337 10.13 11.75 17.98
N VAL A 338 10.19 12.14 16.72
CA VAL A 338 9.36 13.21 16.16
C VAL A 338 8.55 12.75 14.97
N PHE A 339 7.33 13.27 14.88
CA PHE A 339 6.53 13.26 13.65
C PHE A 339 6.43 14.68 13.11
N LEU A 340 6.96 14.91 11.91
CA LEU A 340 6.93 16.20 11.22
C LEU A 340 5.79 16.22 10.20
N TYR A 341 4.91 17.21 10.29
CA TYR A 341 3.83 17.43 9.34
C TYR A 341 3.96 18.78 8.65
N ASN A 342 4.41 18.79 7.40
CA ASN A 342 4.53 20.03 6.61
C ASN A 342 3.18 20.33 5.95
N THR A 343 2.61 21.51 6.23
CA THR A 343 1.23 21.82 5.86
C THR A 343 1.07 23.27 5.41
N MET A 344 -0.17 23.61 5.07
CA MET A 344 -0.59 24.93 4.66
C MET A 344 -0.61 25.88 5.87
N SER A 345 -0.32 27.17 5.64
CA SER A 345 -0.42 28.24 6.65
C SER A 345 -1.82 28.49 7.25
N GLY A 346 -2.84 27.78 6.79
CA GLY A 346 -4.19 27.81 7.35
C GLY A 346 -4.54 26.57 8.19
N PHE A 347 -3.57 25.76 8.62
CA PHE A 347 -3.80 24.56 9.43
C PHE A 347 -4.67 24.87 10.66
N PRO A 348 -5.63 24.00 11.06
CA PRO A 348 -5.95 22.68 10.48
C PRO A 348 -6.80 22.71 9.21
N GLY A 349 -7.14 23.90 8.70
CA GLY A 349 -7.78 24.06 7.40
C GLY A 349 -6.82 23.82 6.23
N SER A 350 -7.36 23.67 5.03
CA SER A 350 -6.58 23.46 3.79
C SER A 350 -6.33 24.76 3.01
N THR A 351 -6.42 25.92 3.67
CA THR A 351 -6.28 27.24 3.04
C THR A 351 -4.87 27.80 3.22
N GLY A 352 -4.50 28.81 2.43
CA GLY A 352 -3.23 29.51 2.55
C GLY A 352 -2.18 29.01 1.57
N THR A 353 -0.91 29.21 1.91
CA THR A 353 0.25 28.74 1.15
C THR A 353 1.01 27.69 1.93
N CYS A 354 1.51 26.67 1.24
CA CYS A 354 2.56 25.80 1.74
C CYS A 354 3.92 26.38 1.38
N HIS A 355 4.92 26.14 2.22
CA HIS A 355 6.29 26.53 1.98
C HIS A 355 7.16 25.30 1.69
N GLU A 356 8.22 25.54 0.91
CA GLU A 356 9.26 24.55 0.65
C GLU A 356 9.99 24.19 1.94
N ILE A 357 10.33 22.90 2.10
CA ILE A 357 11.40 22.49 3.01
C ILE A 357 12.67 22.52 2.18
N ASN A 358 13.59 23.40 2.52
CA ASN A 358 14.83 23.57 1.78
C ASN A 358 15.98 23.65 2.76
N ILE A 359 16.76 22.57 2.83
CA ILE A 359 17.96 22.53 3.64
C ILE A 359 19.12 22.77 2.68
N ALA A 360 19.77 23.92 2.81
CA ALA A 360 20.88 24.31 1.95
C ALA A 360 22.14 24.59 2.75
N GLY A 361 23.23 23.92 2.40
CA GLY A 361 24.52 24.06 3.08
C GLY A 361 24.90 22.82 3.89
N ASN A 362 25.83 22.96 4.84
CA ASN A 362 26.28 21.82 5.63
C ASN A 362 25.54 21.77 6.97
N HIS A 363 24.34 21.18 6.95
CA HIS A 363 23.44 21.11 8.10
C HIS A 363 23.19 19.64 8.50
N PRO A 364 23.68 19.17 9.66
CA PRO A 364 23.27 17.86 10.16
C PRO A 364 21.79 17.85 10.51
N VAL A 365 21.07 16.86 9.99
CA VAL A 365 19.67 16.59 10.31
C VAL A 365 19.56 15.17 10.84
N HIS A 366 19.47 15.03 12.16
CA HIS A 366 19.34 13.75 12.85
C HIS A 366 17.99 13.68 13.54
N LEU A 367 17.13 12.77 13.09
CA LEU A 367 15.75 12.67 13.56
C LEU A 367 15.33 11.21 13.61
N LEU A 368 14.55 10.86 14.64
CA LEU A 368 13.98 9.53 14.82
C LEU A 368 12.47 9.61 14.62
N PRO A 369 11.81 8.70 13.89
CA PRO A 369 10.35 8.68 13.85
C PRO A 369 9.76 8.13 15.17
N PRO A 370 8.44 8.29 15.37
CA PRO A 370 7.74 7.63 16.47
C PRO A 370 7.87 6.11 16.37
N SER A 371 8.07 5.45 17.51
CA SER A 371 8.14 3.98 17.62
C SER A 371 6.78 3.32 17.86
N SER A 372 5.73 4.12 18.07
CA SER A 372 4.36 3.64 18.33
C SER A 372 3.32 4.71 17.96
N GLY A 373 2.05 4.36 18.08
CA GLY A 373 0.94 5.25 17.76
C GLY A 373 0.63 5.35 16.28
N THR A 374 -0.26 6.26 15.91
CA THR A 374 -0.78 6.42 14.53
C THR A 374 0.31 6.71 13.50
N TYR A 375 1.38 7.39 13.90
CA TYR A 375 2.48 7.82 13.03
C TYR A 375 3.75 6.97 13.21
N GLN A 376 3.63 5.74 13.74
CA GLN A 376 4.75 4.84 13.90
C GLN A 376 5.52 4.67 12.58
N GLY A 377 6.83 4.92 12.62
CA GLY A 377 7.72 4.82 11.47
C GLY A 377 7.55 5.92 10.41
N MET A 378 6.65 6.89 10.60
CA MET A 378 6.49 8.04 9.71
C MET A 378 7.28 9.22 10.26
N LEU A 379 8.31 9.67 9.55
CA LEU A 379 9.14 10.79 10.00
C LEU A 379 8.59 12.12 9.49
N LEU A 380 8.34 12.21 8.18
CA LEU A 380 7.82 13.39 7.52
C LEU A 380 6.59 13.02 6.70
N TYR A 381 5.48 13.70 6.95
CA TYR A 381 4.30 13.66 6.11
C TYR A 381 4.01 15.08 5.61
N GLN A 382 4.08 15.28 4.29
CA GLN A 382 3.64 16.50 3.67
C GLN A 382 2.15 16.44 3.30
N ASP A 383 1.41 17.46 3.72
CA ASP A 383 0.01 17.66 3.39
C ASP A 383 -0.24 17.46 1.90
N LYS A 384 -1.27 16.68 1.56
CA LYS A 384 -1.68 16.42 0.18
C LYS A 384 -1.97 17.70 -0.61
N ASN A 385 -2.33 18.80 0.04
CA ASN A 385 -2.57 20.07 -0.65
C ASN A 385 -1.27 20.84 -0.94
N CYS A 386 -0.15 20.43 -0.35
CA CYS A 386 1.14 21.07 -0.54
C CYS A 386 1.87 20.50 -1.77
N THR A 387 2.12 21.37 -2.75
CA THR A 387 2.86 21.04 -3.98
C THR A 387 4.29 21.60 -4.00
N GLN A 388 4.80 22.08 -2.86
CA GLN A 388 6.17 22.57 -2.76
C GLN A 388 7.14 21.41 -2.57
N ASN A 389 8.32 21.50 -3.17
CA ASN A 389 9.30 20.41 -3.07
C ASN A 389 9.86 20.29 -1.65
N VAL A 390 10.45 19.13 -1.39
CA VAL A 390 11.33 18.92 -0.24
C VAL A 390 12.74 18.78 -0.80
N ILE A 391 13.58 19.76 -0.52
CA ILE A 391 14.95 19.84 -1.03
C ILE A 391 15.91 19.65 0.13
N PHE A 392 16.78 18.67 -0.02
CA PHE A 392 17.93 18.48 0.85
C PHE A 392 19.19 18.67 0.01
N SER A 393 19.94 19.72 0.27
CA SER A 393 21.16 20.08 -0.46
C SER A 393 22.33 20.34 0.49
N GLY A 394 23.48 19.68 0.29
CA GLY A 394 24.59 19.78 1.24
C GLY A 394 25.56 18.59 1.32
N SER A 395 26.67 18.76 2.05
CA SER A 395 27.72 17.74 2.16
C SER A 395 27.45 16.64 3.19
N SER A 396 26.50 16.80 4.12
CA SER A 396 26.18 15.77 5.13
C SER A 396 24.73 15.88 5.61
N LEU A 397 23.86 15.02 5.08
CA LEU A 397 22.48 14.84 5.53
C LEU A 397 22.34 13.38 5.97
N THR A 398 22.14 13.14 7.27
CA THR A 398 22.07 11.78 7.82
C THR A 398 20.84 11.59 8.68
N PHE A 399 19.78 11.05 8.08
CA PHE A 399 18.62 10.56 8.81
C PHE A 399 18.98 9.24 9.49
N ASP A 400 19.46 9.33 10.72
CA ASP A 400 19.84 8.19 11.54
C ASP A 400 18.60 7.47 12.07
N VAL A 401 18.54 6.14 11.90
CA VAL A 401 17.40 5.27 12.29
C VAL A 401 16.01 5.77 11.84
N GLY A 402 15.91 6.20 10.58
CA GLY A 402 14.89 5.75 9.62
C GLY A 402 13.43 5.92 9.99
N GLY A 403 12.75 6.78 9.23
CA GLY A 403 11.30 6.77 9.04
C GLY A 403 10.93 7.07 7.60
N THR A 404 9.67 6.86 7.25
CA THR A 404 9.14 7.16 5.92
C THR A 404 9.05 8.67 5.71
N LEU A 405 9.59 9.14 4.59
CA LEU A 405 9.34 10.47 4.02
C LEU A 405 8.21 10.35 3.01
N TYR A 406 7.04 10.87 3.35
CA TYR A 406 5.85 10.83 2.51
C TYR A 406 5.49 12.22 1.95
N VAL A 407 5.71 12.40 0.65
CA VAL A 407 5.51 13.66 -0.09
C VAL A 407 4.61 13.41 -1.31
N PRO A 408 3.29 13.20 -1.12
CA PRO A 408 2.41 12.63 -2.15
C PRO A 408 2.25 13.48 -3.41
N ASN A 409 2.33 14.81 -3.30
CA ASN A 409 1.98 15.73 -4.40
C ASN A 409 3.11 16.69 -4.81
N ALA A 410 4.33 16.45 -4.34
CA ALA A 410 5.51 17.23 -4.69
C ALA A 410 6.76 16.35 -4.87
N GLY A 411 7.85 16.94 -5.35
CA GLY A 411 9.11 16.25 -5.53
C GLY A 411 10.00 16.25 -4.30
N VAL A 412 10.80 15.20 -4.14
CA VAL A 412 11.96 15.18 -3.24
C VAL A 412 13.24 15.34 -4.05
N GLN A 413 14.09 16.30 -3.67
CA GLN A 413 15.39 16.53 -4.30
C GLN A 413 16.51 16.28 -3.28
N LEU A 414 17.48 15.44 -3.64
CA LEU A 414 18.63 15.07 -2.81
C LEU A 414 19.92 15.51 -3.52
N ASN A 415 20.37 16.74 -3.28
CA ASN A 415 21.56 17.31 -3.89
C ASN A 415 22.73 17.31 -2.90
N GLY A 416 23.30 16.14 -2.62
CA GLY A 416 24.27 16.01 -1.55
C GLY A 416 24.56 14.58 -1.12
N HIS A 417 25.17 14.41 0.04
CA HIS A 417 25.27 13.09 0.67
C HIS A 417 24.06 12.91 1.59
N ALA A 418 23.11 12.08 1.17
CA ALA A 418 21.89 11.78 1.92
C ALA A 418 21.89 10.31 2.35
N THR A 419 21.83 10.07 3.65
CA THR A 419 21.70 8.73 4.22
C THR A 419 20.34 8.60 4.92
N VAL A 420 19.55 7.62 4.53
CA VAL A 420 18.27 7.22 5.13
C VAL A 420 18.41 5.80 5.68
N THR A 421 18.69 5.66 6.97
CA THR A 421 18.97 4.34 7.59
C THR A 421 17.72 3.78 8.27
N GLY A 422 17.13 2.70 7.79
CA GLY A 422 15.90 2.08 8.32
C GLY A 422 14.60 2.61 7.70
N GLY A 423 14.66 3.62 6.83
CA GLY A 423 13.49 4.36 6.32
C GLY A 423 13.17 4.11 4.85
N GLN A 424 12.24 4.91 4.33
CA GLN A 424 11.71 4.81 2.96
C GLN A 424 11.44 6.21 2.40
N ILE A 425 11.62 6.41 1.09
CA ILE A 425 11.24 7.65 0.40
C ILE A 425 10.04 7.37 -0.49
N VAL A 426 8.93 8.06 -0.24
CA VAL A 426 7.72 7.96 -1.06
C VAL A 426 7.28 9.36 -1.45
N ALA A 427 7.52 9.75 -2.70
CA ALA A 427 7.24 11.09 -3.19
C ALA A 427 6.56 11.06 -4.56
N LYS A 428 5.94 12.17 -5.00
CA LYS A 428 5.40 12.24 -6.37
C LYS A 428 6.51 12.01 -7.40
N THR A 429 7.63 12.72 -7.24
CA THR A 429 8.84 12.56 -8.03
C THR A 429 10.07 12.53 -7.12
N VAL A 430 11.13 11.85 -7.54
CA VAL A 430 12.40 11.78 -6.79
C VAL A 430 13.54 12.16 -7.72
N ASP A 431 14.37 13.12 -7.31
CA ASP A 431 15.55 13.55 -8.03
C ASP A 431 16.78 13.52 -7.12
N THR A 432 17.74 12.66 -7.41
CA THR A 432 18.97 12.50 -6.60
C THR A 432 20.15 13.29 -7.13
N GLN A 433 19.98 14.04 -8.22
CA GLN A 433 21.01 14.90 -8.81
C GLN A 433 22.40 14.22 -8.85
N ASN A 434 23.47 14.96 -8.54
CA ASN A 434 24.85 14.43 -8.41
C ASN A 434 25.16 13.95 -6.97
N GLY A 435 24.13 13.69 -6.17
CA GLY A 435 24.28 13.29 -4.77
C GLY A 435 24.63 11.82 -4.56
N VAL A 436 25.11 11.49 -3.37
CA VAL A 436 25.24 10.11 -2.88
C VAL A 436 24.03 9.82 -1.99
N VAL A 437 23.15 8.93 -2.43
CA VAL A 437 21.94 8.55 -1.69
C VAL A 437 22.07 7.13 -1.19
N THR A 438 22.13 6.96 0.13
CA THR A 438 22.14 5.64 0.78
C THR A 438 20.81 5.41 1.48
N VAL A 439 20.03 4.42 1.06
CA VAL A 439 18.79 4.02 1.75
C VAL A 439 18.93 2.59 2.25
N SER A 440 18.83 2.39 3.56
CA SER A 440 18.70 1.07 4.15
C SER A 440 17.26 0.85 4.55
N PHE A 441 16.47 0.20 3.72
CA PHE A 441 15.06 -0.02 4.00
C PHE A 441 14.88 -1.17 4.99
N ASP A 442 14.25 -0.88 6.13
CA ASP A 442 13.78 -1.91 7.06
C ASP A 442 12.25 -1.80 7.20
N PRO A 443 11.51 -2.84 6.79
CA PRO A 443 10.05 -2.86 6.90
C PRO A 443 9.51 -2.67 8.33
N THR A 444 10.32 -2.91 9.35
CA THR A 444 9.94 -2.78 10.77
C THR A 444 10.10 -1.36 11.32
N ASN A 445 10.95 -0.56 10.68
CA ASN A 445 11.24 0.83 11.07
C ASN A 445 10.57 1.85 10.14
N ALA A 446 10.23 1.47 8.90
CA ALA A 446 9.41 2.27 8.00
C ALA A 446 7.93 2.28 8.41
N ALA A 447 7.22 3.35 8.02
CA ALA A 447 5.78 3.44 8.24
C ALA A 447 5.07 2.29 7.50
N SER A 448 4.15 1.62 8.20
CA SER A 448 3.32 0.61 7.55
C SER A 448 2.30 1.28 6.61
N PRO A 449 2.20 0.83 5.35
CA PRO A 449 1.14 1.25 4.43
C PRO A 449 -0.25 1.20 5.07
N ILE A 450 -1.22 1.97 4.56
CA ILE A 450 -2.63 1.92 5.03
C ILE A 450 -3.54 1.23 4.01
N LEU A 451 -3.02 0.92 2.82
CA LEU A 451 -3.73 0.07 1.87
C LEU A 451 -3.27 -1.39 1.99
N PRO A 452 -4.20 -2.36 2.12
CA PRO A 452 -3.86 -3.77 2.03
C PRO A 452 -3.52 -4.16 0.60
N ARG A 453 -2.53 -5.05 0.43
CA ARG A 453 -2.55 -6.00 -0.69
C ARG A 453 -3.26 -7.26 -0.25
N LEU A 454 -4.05 -7.83 -1.14
CA LEU A 454 -4.60 -9.16 -0.90
C LEU A 454 -3.51 -10.21 -1.03
N THR A 455 -3.51 -11.14 -0.08
CA THR A 455 -2.71 -12.35 -0.13
C THR A 455 -3.63 -13.56 -0.06
N LYS A 456 -3.20 -14.65 -0.69
CA LYS A 456 -3.88 -15.94 -0.62
C LYS A 456 -3.46 -16.67 0.63
#